data_AF-A0A9R1EEC2-F1
#
_entry.id   AF-A0A9R1EEC2-F1
#
_cell.length_a   1.000
_cell.length_b   1.000
_cell.length_c   1.000
_cell.angle_alpha   90.00
_cell.angle_beta   90.00
_cell.angle_gamma   90.00
#
_symmetry.space_group_name_H-M   'P 1'
#
loop_
_entity.id
_entity.type
_entity.pdbx_description
1 polymer ?
#
loop_
_entity_poly.entity_id
_entity_poly.type
_entity_poly.pdbx_seq_one_letter_code
_entity_poly.pdbx_strand_id
1 'polypeptide(L)'
;VAIFLIQRNRHALIGRAIDDHDMQRVLEFLKSDPVVDSLYDCKSEVIGPGFFRFKAEIDFNGVVLVQNYLERTGRGVWAKQFREASLSKDDAELRRVMAEYGEGVVDALGYEVDRLESEIQKIVPGIRHVDIEAHNPDGLSV
;
A
#
# COMPACT_ATOMS: atom_id res chain seq x y z
N VAL A 1 -19.59 -11.22 -14.28
CA VAL A 1 -18.78 -12.44 -14.48
C VAL A 1 -17.31 -12.04 -14.42
N ALA A 2 -16.76 -11.91 -13.20
CA ALA A 2 -15.38 -11.49 -12.96
C ALA A 2 -14.53 -12.71 -12.52
N ILE A 3 -14.49 -13.73 -13.37
CA ILE A 3 -13.66 -14.94 -13.21
C ILE A 3 -12.60 -15.04 -14.34
N PHE A 4 -12.56 -14.07 -15.27
CA PHE A 4 -11.88 -14.27 -16.55
C PHE A 4 -10.39 -13.83 -16.63
N LEU A 5 -9.82 -13.15 -15.63
CA LEU A 5 -8.45 -12.63 -15.73
C LEU A 5 -7.37 -13.43 -15.00
N ILE A 6 -7.73 -14.44 -14.20
CA ILE A 6 -6.74 -15.29 -13.49
C ILE A 6 -6.22 -16.43 -14.37
N GLN A 7 -6.96 -16.86 -15.41
CA GLN A 7 -6.57 -18.05 -16.19
C GLN A 7 -5.60 -17.82 -17.34
N ARG A 8 -5.48 -16.59 -17.88
CA ARG A 8 -4.71 -16.39 -19.13
C ARG A 8 -3.19 -16.34 -18.95
N ASN A 9 -2.70 -16.07 -17.73
CA ASN A 9 -1.25 -16.06 -17.45
C ASN A 9 -0.70 -17.42 -17.00
N ARG A 10 -1.55 -18.38 -16.62
CA ARG A 10 -1.11 -19.68 -16.07
C ARG A 10 -0.18 -20.50 -16.98
N HIS A 11 -0.35 -20.43 -18.30
CA HIS A 11 0.45 -21.21 -19.25
C HIS A 11 1.77 -20.54 -19.67
N ALA A 12 1.97 -19.25 -19.39
CA ALA A 12 3.24 -18.54 -19.66
C ALA A 12 4.24 -18.63 -18.48
N LEU A 13 3.81 -19.20 -17.34
CA LEU A 13 4.52 -19.17 -16.06
C LEU A 13 5.30 -20.45 -15.73
N ILE A 14 5.39 -21.42 -16.66
CA ILE A 14 6.15 -22.66 -16.45
C ILE A 14 7.65 -22.31 -16.37
N GLY A 15 8.13 -22.12 -15.13
CA GLY A 15 9.54 -21.98 -14.77
C GLY A 15 10.06 -20.57 -14.45
N ARG A 16 9.21 -19.54 -14.25
CA ARG A 16 9.68 -18.14 -14.08
C ARG A 16 9.09 -17.34 -12.91
N ALA A 17 8.27 -17.95 -12.06
CA ALA A 17 7.58 -17.28 -10.95
C ALA A 17 7.67 -18.11 -9.66
N ILE A 18 7.28 -17.50 -8.54
CA ILE A 18 7.01 -18.19 -7.28
C ILE A 18 5.93 -19.25 -7.51
N ASP A 19 5.95 -20.35 -6.76
CA ASP A 19 4.92 -21.37 -6.86
C ASP A 19 3.54 -20.86 -6.41
N ASP A 20 2.49 -21.53 -6.89
CA ASP A 20 1.09 -21.09 -6.70
C ASP A 20 0.70 -21.02 -5.22
N HIS A 21 1.26 -21.87 -4.36
CA HIS A 21 0.94 -21.89 -2.93
C HIS A 21 1.53 -20.68 -2.22
N ASP A 22 2.81 -20.37 -2.46
CA ASP A 22 3.44 -19.19 -1.88
C ASP A 22 2.86 -17.89 -2.44
N MET A 23 2.51 -17.84 -3.72
CA MET A 23 1.77 -16.72 -4.31
C MET A 23 0.40 -16.52 -3.64
N GLN A 24 -0.35 -17.60 -3.41
CA GLN A 24 -1.65 -17.52 -2.75
C GLN A 24 -1.54 -16.97 -1.32
N ARG A 25 -0.51 -17.39 -0.56
CA ARG A 25 -0.26 -16.88 0.80
C ARG A 25 -0.01 -15.37 0.81
N VAL A 26 0.78 -14.86 -0.14
CA VAL A 26 1.04 -13.41 -0.28
C VAL A 26 -0.25 -12.66 -0.62
N LEU A 27 -1.04 -13.18 -1.57
CA LEU A 27 -2.32 -12.56 -1.96
C LEU A 27 -3.35 -12.57 -0.84
N GLU A 28 -3.43 -13.65 -0.06
CA GLU A 28 -4.33 -13.74 1.09
C GLU A 28 -3.95 -12.74 2.18
N PHE A 29 -2.65 -12.62 2.48
CA PHE A 29 -2.14 -11.61 3.40
C PHE A 29 -2.55 -10.20 2.95
N LEU A 30 -2.20 -9.82 1.71
CA LEU A 30 -2.50 -8.50 1.18
C LEU A 30 -4.00 -8.19 1.18
N LYS A 31 -4.86 -9.14 0.78
CA LYS A 31 -6.33 -8.96 0.80
C LYS A 31 -6.93 -8.88 2.20
N SER A 32 -6.25 -9.44 3.19
CA SER A 32 -6.70 -9.41 4.58
C SER A 32 -6.25 -8.16 5.34
N ASP A 33 -5.30 -7.41 4.78
CA ASP A 33 -4.76 -6.22 5.41
C ASP A 33 -5.73 -5.04 5.25
N PRO A 34 -6.13 -4.38 6.34
CA PRO A 34 -7.14 -3.32 6.28
C PRO A 34 -6.67 -2.06 5.54
N VAL A 35 -5.36 -1.88 5.30
CA VAL A 35 -4.86 -0.75 4.51
C VAL A 35 -5.01 -0.97 3.01
N VAL A 36 -5.33 -2.19 2.57
CA VAL A 36 -5.48 -2.58 1.16
C VAL A 36 -6.96 -2.61 0.79
N ASP A 37 -7.40 -1.69 -0.06
CA ASP A 37 -8.76 -1.71 -0.61
C ASP A 37 -8.87 -2.65 -1.81
N SER A 38 -7.86 -2.66 -2.69
CA SER A 38 -7.83 -3.52 -3.87
C SER A 38 -6.41 -3.81 -4.36
N LEU A 39 -6.25 -4.94 -5.06
CA LEU A 39 -4.97 -5.42 -5.59
C LEU A 39 -5.03 -5.55 -7.11
N TYR A 40 -4.00 -5.04 -7.76
CA TYR A 40 -3.82 -5.01 -9.20
C TYR A 40 -2.40 -5.48 -9.57
N ASP A 41 -2.24 -5.91 -10.82
CA ASP A 41 -0.98 -6.35 -11.45
C ASP A 41 -0.01 -7.17 -10.56
N CYS A 42 -0.54 -8.09 -9.75
CA CYS A 42 0.27 -8.94 -8.88
C CYS A 42 1.05 -9.98 -9.69
N LYS A 43 2.38 -9.91 -9.65
CA LYS A 43 3.26 -10.80 -10.41
C LYS A 43 4.54 -11.11 -9.65
N SER A 44 5.17 -12.22 -10.03
CA SER A 44 6.50 -12.57 -9.54
C SER A 44 7.42 -13.05 -10.65
N GLU A 45 8.71 -12.83 -10.44
CA GLU A 45 9.77 -13.16 -11.39
C GLU A 45 10.94 -13.82 -10.65
N VAL A 46 11.50 -14.88 -11.23
CA VAL A 46 12.75 -15.49 -10.75
C VAL A 46 13.93 -14.58 -11.09
N ILE A 47 14.69 -14.18 -10.07
CA ILE A 47 15.92 -13.39 -10.22
C ILE A 47 17.19 -14.19 -9.93
N GLY A 48 17.05 -15.41 -9.39
CA GLY A 48 18.12 -16.34 -9.11
C GLY A 48 17.59 -17.66 -8.56
N PRO A 49 18.43 -18.68 -8.36
CA PRO A 49 17.99 -19.95 -7.79
C PRO A 49 17.33 -19.75 -6.41
N GLY A 50 16.02 -19.97 -6.33
CA GLY A 50 15.24 -19.76 -5.10
C GLY A 50 15.04 -18.30 -4.70
N PHE A 51 15.39 -17.34 -5.55
CA PHE A 51 15.19 -15.91 -5.32
C PHE A 51 14.21 -15.31 -6.31
N PHE A 52 13.30 -14.51 -5.78
CA PHE A 52 12.20 -13.95 -6.52
C PHE A 52 12.08 -12.44 -6.29
N ARG A 53 11.54 -11.75 -7.28
CA ARG A 53 11.00 -10.40 -7.17
C ARG A 53 9.48 -10.49 -7.21
N PHE A 54 8.80 -9.79 -6.34
CA PHE A 54 7.34 -9.62 -6.34
C PHE A 54 7.01 -8.17 -6.68
N LYS A 55 5.95 -7.97 -7.47
CA LYS A 55 5.40 -6.65 -7.78
C LYS A 55 3.90 -6.67 -7.58
N ALA A 56 3.35 -5.58 -7.06
CA ALA A 56 1.91 -5.37 -6.97
C ALA A 56 1.57 -3.89 -7.06
N GLU A 57 0.40 -3.61 -7.64
CA GLU A 57 -0.24 -2.31 -7.55
C GLU A 57 -1.36 -2.40 -6.51
N ILE A 58 -1.42 -1.44 -5.59
CA ILE A 58 -2.35 -1.44 -4.46
C ILE A 58 -3.17 -0.15 -4.47
N ASP A 59 -4.49 -0.29 -4.43
CA ASP A 59 -5.36 0.80 -4.01
C ASP A 59 -5.44 0.80 -2.48
N PHE A 60 -5.03 1.92 -1.87
CA PHE A 60 -4.86 2.03 -0.43
C PHE A 60 -6.08 2.67 0.23
N ASN A 61 -6.51 2.08 1.34
CA ASN A 61 -7.57 2.66 2.15
C ASN A 61 -7.05 3.88 2.93
N GLY A 62 -7.27 5.07 2.35
CA GLY A 62 -6.82 6.33 2.94
C GLY A 62 -7.40 6.62 4.33
N VAL A 63 -8.59 6.10 4.66
CA VAL A 63 -9.21 6.27 5.98
C VAL A 63 -8.47 5.45 7.03
N VAL A 64 -8.21 4.16 6.75
CA VAL A 64 -7.44 3.28 7.64
C VAL A 64 -6.01 3.80 7.80
N LEU A 65 -5.38 4.24 6.71
CA LEU A 65 -4.03 4.82 6.73
C LEU A 65 -3.96 6.01 7.69
N VAL A 66 -4.91 6.94 7.60
CA VAL A 66 -4.99 8.09 8.51
C VAL A 66 -5.25 7.66 9.96
N GLN A 67 -6.13 6.68 10.18
CA GLN A 67 -6.39 6.16 11.52
C GLN A 67 -5.13 5.58 12.16
N ASN A 68 -4.41 4.73 11.42
CA ASN A 68 -3.12 4.15 11.85
C ASN A 68 -2.08 5.25 12.13
N TYR A 69 -1.97 6.23 11.24
CA TYR A 69 -1.04 7.36 11.40
C TYR A 69 -1.32 8.14 12.70
N LEU A 70 -2.58 8.50 12.94
CA LEU A 70 -2.96 9.27 14.13
C LEU A 70 -2.82 8.45 15.42
N GLU A 71 -2.99 7.14 15.37
CA GLU A 71 -2.69 6.24 16.50
C GLU A 71 -1.20 6.22 16.84
N ARG A 72 -0.33 6.16 15.83
CA ARG A 72 1.13 6.17 16.01
C ARG A 72 1.67 7.51 16.52
N THR A 73 1.17 8.63 15.97
CA THR A 73 1.72 9.97 16.23
C THR A 73 1.01 10.75 17.35
N GLY A 74 -0.17 10.29 17.77
CA GLY A 74 -0.94 10.91 18.84
C GLY A 74 -2.06 11.82 18.31
N ARG A 75 -3.26 11.26 18.23
CA ARG A 75 -4.53 11.90 17.79
C ARG A 75 -4.76 13.32 18.35
N GLY A 76 -4.35 13.58 19.59
CA GLY A 76 -4.62 14.83 20.29
C GLY A 76 -3.89 16.06 19.73
N VAL A 77 -2.70 15.87 19.15
CA VAL A 77 -1.85 16.96 18.65
C VAL A 77 -2.49 17.60 17.41
N TRP A 78 -2.78 16.79 16.40
CA TRP A 78 -3.40 17.26 15.16
C TRP A 78 -4.80 17.84 15.40
N ALA A 79 -5.62 17.17 16.21
CA ALA A 79 -6.96 17.66 16.51
C ALA A 79 -6.95 19.04 17.18
N LYS A 80 -5.95 19.32 18.03
CA LYS A 80 -5.77 20.64 18.65
C LYS A 80 -5.33 21.67 17.61
N GLN A 81 -4.29 21.36 16.82
CA GLN A 81 -3.76 22.27 15.80
C GLN A 81 -4.80 22.65 14.75
N PHE A 82 -5.61 21.70 14.26
CA PHE A 82 -6.71 22.00 13.34
C PHE A 82 -7.75 22.93 13.96
N ARG A 83 -8.15 22.69 15.22
CA ARG A 83 -9.11 23.57 15.92
C ARG A 83 -8.54 24.97 16.09
N GLU A 84 -7.30 25.10 16.53
CA GLU A 84 -6.64 26.39 16.72
C GLU A 84 -6.50 27.16 15.40
N ALA A 85 -6.06 26.50 14.32
CA ALA A 85 -5.94 27.10 13.01
C ALA A 85 -7.30 27.57 12.45
N SER A 86 -8.37 26.82 12.71
CA SER A 86 -9.73 27.16 12.25
C SER A 86 -10.34 28.39 12.93
N LEU A 87 -9.79 28.84 14.07
CA LEU A 87 -10.23 30.06 14.75
C LEU A 87 -9.61 31.34 14.16
N SER A 88 -8.59 31.20 13.30
CA SER A 88 -7.98 32.33 12.60
C SER A 88 -8.97 32.98 11.64
N LYS A 89 -8.90 34.30 11.50
CA LYS A 89 -9.67 35.05 10.47
C LYS A 89 -9.03 34.96 9.08
N ASP A 90 -7.75 34.55 9.03
CA ASP A 90 -7.01 34.30 7.80
C ASP A 90 -6.70 32.80 7.69
N ASP A 91 -7.10 32.21 6.57
CA ASP A 91 -6.89 30.81 6.22
C ASP A 91 -5.41 30.45 6.02
N ALA A 92 -4.48 31.40 6.06
CA ALA A 92 -3.05 31.12 5.93
C ALA A 92 -2.56 30.07 6.93
N GLU A 93 -2.99 30.18 8.19
CA GLU A 93 -2.60 29.23 9.23
C GLU A 93 -3.27 27.86 9.03
N LEU A 94 -4.53 27.85 8.60
CA LEU A 94 -5.23 26.61 8.26
C LEU A 94 -4.55 25.87 7.11
N ARG A 95 -4.18 26.59 6.05
CA ARG A 95 -3.43 26.02 4.91
C ARG A 95 -2.08 25.46 5.34
N ARG A 96 -1.36 26.16 6.23
CA ARG A 96 -0.08 25.70 6.77
C ARG A 96 -0.24 24.37 7.52
N VAL A 97 -1.20 24.29 8.44
CA VAL A 97 -1.47 23.05 9.20
C VAL A 97 -1.95 21.91 8.30
N MET A 98 -2.79 22.20 7.30
CA MET A 98 -3.21 21.19 6.31
C MET A 98 -2.03 20.66 5.49
N ALA A 99 -1.09 21.52 5.10
CA ALA A 99 0.10 21.11 4.36
C ALA A 99 1.01 20.22 5.23
N GLU A 100 1.26 20.61 6.47
CA GLU A 100 2.07 19.83 7.43
C GLU A 100 1.43 18.48 7.75
N TYR A 101 0.11 18.45 7.88
CA TYR A 101 -0.63 17.19 8.03
C TYR A 101 -0.52 16.32 6.78
N GLY A 102 -0.65 16.93 5.59
CA GLY A 102 -0.51 16.25 4.31
C GLY A 102 0.85 15.56 4.15
N GLU A 103 1.94 16.22 4.55
CA GLU A 103 3.28 15.62 4.58
C GLU A 103 3.30 14.35 5.44
N GLY A 104 2.75 14.44 6.67
CA GLY A 104 2.68 13.29 7.57
C GLY A 104 1.82 12.12 7.03
N VAL A 105 0.82 12.41 6.20
CA VAL A 105 0.02 11.38 5.51
C VAL A 105 0.85 10.69 4.42
N VAL A 106 1.68 11.42 3.68
CA VAL A 106 2.60 10.83 2.69
C VAL A 106 3.62 9.92 3.38
N ASP A 107 4.20 10.37 4.49
CA ASP A 107 5.10 9.55 5.31
C ASP A 107 4.39 8.29 5.83
N ALA A 108 3.14 8.41 6.25
CA ALA A 108 2.35 7.28 6.71
C ALA A 108 2.09 6.25 5.62
N LEU A 109 1.90 6.68 4.37
CA LEU A 109 1.80 5.77 3.23
C LEU A 109 3.10 4.99 3.01
N GLY A 110 4.24 5.69 3.02
CA GLY A 110 5.56 5.05 2.90
C GLY A 110 5.77 3.99 3.98
N TYR A 111 5.40 4.30 5.22
CA TYR A 111 5.47 3.33 6.32
C TYR A 111 4.58 2.08 6.09
N GLU A 112 3.35 2.26 5.59
CA GLU A 112 2.46 1.12 5.31
C GLU A 112 3.00 0.26 4.16
N VAL A 113 3.59 0.88 3.13
CA VAL A 113 4.30 0.16 2.06
C VAL A 113 5.43 -0.67 2.67
N ASP A 114 6.35 -0.07 3.40
CA ASP A 114 7.49 -0.77 4.02
C ASP A 114 7.04 -1.94 4.91
N ARG A 115 5.94 -1.75 5.66
CA ARG A 115 5.34 -2.79 6.51
C ARG A 115 4.85 -3.96 5.66
N LEU A 116 4.06 -3.70 4.61
CA LEU A 116 3.54 -4.75 3.73
C LEU A 116 4.68 -5.50 3.04
N GLU A 117 5.69 -4.79 2.52
CA GLU A 117 6.86 -5.40 1.89
C GLU A 117 7.61 -6.34 2.85
N SER A 118 7.82 -5.87 4.08
CA SER A 118 8.49 -6.65 5.12
C SER A 118 7.71 -7.92 5.48
N GLU A 119 6.38 -7.86 5.57
CA GLU A 119 5.54 -9.03 5.85
C GLU A 119 5.54 -10.03 4.68
N ILE A 120 5.50 -9.55 3.42
CA ILE A 120 5.61 -10.41 2.23
C ILE A 120 6.91 -11.22 2.27
N GLN A 121 8.03 -10.57 2.59
CA GLN A 121 9.33 -11.25 2.70
C GLN A 121 9.37 -12.26 3.85
N LYS A 122 8.62 -12.04 4.95
CA LYS A 122 8.49 -13.03 6.04
C LYS A 122 7.64 -14.23 5.61
N ILE A 123 6.58 -14.02 4.84
CA ILE A 123 5.70 -15.09 4.34
C ILE A 123 6.46 -16.00 3.38
N VAL A 124 7.22 -15.40 2.45
CA VAL A 124 8.02 -16.11 1.45
C VAL A 124 9.46 -15.57 1.47
N PRO A 125 10.37 -16.16 2.27
CA PRO A 125 11.76 -15.69 2.40
C PRO A 125 12.59 -15.70 1.11
N GLY A 126 12.13 -16.42 0.07
CA GLY A 126 12.72 -16.38 -1.26
C GLY A 126 12.48 -15.06 -1.99
N ILE A 127 11.47 -14.28 -1.61
CA ILE A 127 11.23 -12.94 -2.17
C ILE A 127 12.29 -11.99 -1.61
N ARG A 128 13.17 -11.49 -2.48
CA ARG A 128 14.26 -10.56 -2.11
C ARG A 128 13.96 -9.12 -2.45
N HIS A 129 13.08 -8.91 -3.42
CA HIS A 129 12.64 -7.59 -3.85
C HIS A 129 11.13 -7.57 -3.90
N VAL A 130 10.53 -6.60 -3.24
CA VAL A 130 9.12 -6.29 -3.30
C VAL A 130 9.02 -4.89 -3.89
N ASP A 131 8.05 -4.68 -4.76
CA ASP A 131 7.79 -3.40 -5.42
C ASP A 131 6.28 -3.17 -5.31
N ILE A 132 5.87 -2.37 -4.34
CA ILE A 132 4.47 -1.98 -4.15
C ILE A 132 4.29 -0.56 -4.67
N GLU A 133 3.41 -0.42 -5.65
CA GLU A 133 3.05 0.88 -6.22
C GLU A 133 1.60 1.22 -5.88
N ALA A 134 1.29 2.49 -5.66
CA ALA A 134 -0.09 2.93 -5.50
C ALA A 134 -0.81 2.86 -6.85
N HIS A 135 -1.93 2.14 -6.90
CA HIS A 135 -2.77 2.08 -8.09
C HIS A 135 -3.55 3.39 -8.24
N ASN A 136 -3.46 4.02 -9.40
CA ASN A 136 -4.24 5.21 -9.72
C ASN A 136 -5.19 4.90 -10.89
N PRO A 137 -6.44 4.48 -10.60
CA PRO A 137 -7.34 3.97 -11.63
C PRO A 137 -7.74 5.04 -12.66
N ASP A 138 -7.75 6.31 -12.26
CA ASP A 138 -8.13 7.45 -13.09
C ASP A 138 -7.18 8.62 -12.75
N GLY A 139 -6.00 8.65 -13.38
CA GLY A 139 -5.00 9.68 -13.14
C GLY A 139 -5.62 11.08 -13.01
N LEU A 140 -5.64 11.61 -11.77
CA LEU A 140 -6.27 12.86 -11.32
C LEU A 140 -6.91 13.66 -12.46
N SER A 141 -8.15 13.32 -12.80
CA SER A 141 -9.00 14.12 -13.66
C SER A 141 -9.54 15.30 -12.84
N VAL A 142 -8.70 16.32 -12.71
CA VAL A 142 -9.09 17.67 -12.26
C VAL A 142 -9.29 18.58 -13.45
#